data_AF-A0A196QTZ5-F1
#
_entry.id   AF-A0A196QTZ5-F1
#
_cell.length_a   1.000
_cell.length_b   1.000
_cell.length_c   1.000
_cell.angle_alpha   90.00
_cell.angle_beta   90.00
_cell.angle_gamma   90.00
#
_symmetry.space_group_name_H-M   'P 1'
#
loop_
_entity.id
_entity.type
_entity.pdbx_description
1 polymer ?
#
loop_
_entity_poly.entity_id
_entity_poly.type
_entity_poly.pdbx_seq_one_letter_code
_entity_poly.pdbx_strand_id
1 'polypeptide(L)'
;MTQPQHYTALLAEGSAVPTLLCGHCHSILSRARIFRNQGDQHQDMECRTIGLCSADDCGAVNCCDEALARVDNPERLFGIAS
;
A
#
# COMPACT_ATOMS: atom_id res chain seq x y z
N MET A 1 -19.40 12.92 -9.90
CA MET A 1 -18.60 11.68 -9.75
C MET A 1 -17.34 12.09 -9.00
N THR A 2 -17.28 11.81 -7.71
CA THR A 2 -16.07 12.06 -6.90
C THR A 2 -15.03 11.01 -7.28
N GLN A 3 -13.94 11.42 -7.90
CA GLN A 3 -12.80 10.54 -8.10
C GLN A 3 -12.37 10.03 -6.73
N PRO A 4 -12.25 8.71 -6.49
CA PRO A 4 -11.72 8.21 -5.25
C PRO A 4 -10.29 8.73 -5.10
N GLN A 5 -10.09 9.64 -4.15
CA GLN A 5 -8.79 10.24 -3.89
C GLN A 5 -7.91 9.16 -3.25
N HIS A 6 -7.12 8.50 -4.08
CA HIS A 6 -6.08 7.59 -3.64
C HIS A 6 -4.80 8.37 -3.37
N TYR A 7 -3.97 7.82 -2.50
CA TYR A 7 -2.68 8.40 -2.12
C TYR A 7 -1.54 7.51 -2.62
N THR A 8 -0.33 8.06 -2.77
CA THR A 8 0.86 7.26 -3.07
C THR A 8 1.50 6.80 -1.76
N ALA A 9 1.67 5.50 -1.57
CA ALA A 9 2.37 4.98 -0.40
C ALA A 9 3.84 5.42 -0.43
N LEU A 10 4.43 5.62 0.75
CA LEU A 10 5.84 5.95 0.90
C LEU A 10 6.63 4.75 1.42
N LEU A 11 7.90 4.64 1.04
CA LEU A 11 8.82 3.69 1.66
C LEU A 11 9.49 4.38 2.86
N ALA A 12 9.40 3.79 4.04
CA ALA A 12 10.06 4.31 5.24
C ALA A 12 11.59 4.27 5.07
N GLU A 13 12.26 5.38 5.37
CA GLU A 13 13.72 5.47 5.35
C GLU A 13 14.34 4.89 6.62
N GLY A 14 15.54 4.32 6.50
CA GLY A 14 16.29 3.80 7.65
C GLY A 14 15.69 2.55 8.33
N SER A 15 14.66 1.92 7.74
CA SER A 15 14.09 0.69 8.29
C SER A 15 14.90 -0.54 7.88
N ALA A 16 15.16 -1.43 8.84
CA ALA A 16 15.81 -2.72 8.60
C ALA A 16 14.96 -3.68 7.74
N VAL A 17 13.64 -3.43 7.65
CA VAL A 17 12.72 -4.18 6.81
C VAL A 17 11.90 -3.24 5.93
N PRO A 18 11.59 -3.60 4.67
CA PRO A 18 10.72 -2.79 3.83
C PRO A 18 9.40 -2.52 4.55
N THR A 19 9.14 -1.24 4.80
CA THR A 19 8.00 -0.75 5.57
C THR A 19 7.32 0.33 4.75
N LEU A 20 6.06 0.10 4.39
CA LEU A 20 5.27 1.08 3.64
C LEU A 20 4.49 1.97 4.60
N LEU A 21 4.39 3.25 4.27
CA LEU A 21 3.65 4.26 5.01
C LEU A 21 2.49 4.78 4.15
N CYS A 22 1.40 5.16 4.81
CA CYS A 22 0.27 5.81 4.17
C CYS A 22 0.69 7.19 3.63
N GLY A 23 0.37 7.49 2.38
CA GLY A 23 0.63 8.80 1.78
C GLY A 23 -0.26 9.94 2.32
N HIS A 24 -1.29 9.60 3.11
CA HIS A 24 -2.15 10.59 3.76
C HIS A 24 -1.66 10.94 5.17
N CYS A 25 -1.55 9.94 6.05
CA CYS A 25 -1.27 10.16 7.48
C CYS A 25 0.11 9.65 7.94
N HIS A 26 0.92 9.09 7.04
CA HIS A 26 2.24 8.50 7.32
C HIS A 26 2.25 7.34 8.34
N SER A 27 1.09 6.83 8.73
CA SER A 27 0.99 5.60 9.53
C SER A 27 1.45 4.39 8.73
N ILE A 28 1.99 3.37 9.41
CA ILE A 28 2.44 2.13 8.77
C ILE A 28 1.25 1.44 8.10
N LEU A 29 1.44 1.08 6.82
CA LEU A 29 0.50 0.20 6.12
C LEU A 29 0.76 -1.24 6.55
N SER A 30 -0.27 -1.85 7.15
CA SER A 30 -0.19 -3.25 7.55
C SER A 30 0.01 -4.15 6.34
N ARG A 31 0.98 -5.09 6.43
CA ARG A 31 1.20 -6.11 5.39
C ARG A 31 -0.05 -6.92 5.06
N ALA A 32 -0.88 -7.20 6.07
CA ALA A 32 -2.15 -7.93 5.89
C ALA A 32 -3.22 -7.13 5.11
N ARG A 33 -2.97 -5.84 4.86
CA ARG A 33 -3.85 -4.92 4.14
C ARG A 33 -3.20 -4.39 2.85
N ILE A 34 -2.13 -5.03 2.39
CA ILE A 34 -1.47 -4.75 1.11
C ILE A 34 -1.68 -5.95 0.19
N PHE A 35 -2.27 -5.72 -0.99
CA PHE A 35 -2.67 -6.80 -1.90
C PHE A 35 -2.67 -6.32 -3.35
N ARG A 36 -2.67 -7.27 -4.29
CA ARG A 36 -2.77 -6.95 -5.73
C ARG A 36 -4.14 -6.34 -6.02
N ASN A 37 -4.15 -5.28 -6.81
CA ASN A 37 -5.36 -4.61 -7.28
C ASN A 37 -6.00 -5.42 -8.42
N GLN A 38 -6.50 -6.61 -8.10
CA GLN A 38 -7.09 -7.56 -9.06
C GLN A 38 -8.25 -8.29 -8.37
N GLY A 39 -9.17 -8.85 -9.15
CA GLY A 39 -10.31 -9.63 -8.63
C GLY A 39 -11.33 -8.78 -7.86
N ASP A 40 -11.98 -9.38 -6.86
CA ASP A 40 -13.11 -8.78 -6.14
C ASP A 40 -12.76 -7.50 -5.34
N GLN A 41 -11.48 -7.26 -5.07
CA GLN A 41 -10.99 -6.07 -4.36
C GLN A 41 -10.42 -5.00 -5.30
N HIS A 42 -10.67 -5.14 -6.60
CA HIS A 42 -10.24 -4.17 -7.61
C HIS A 42 -10.82 -2.78 -7.33
N GLN A 43 -9.92 -1.81 -7.22
CA GLN A 43 -10.21 -0.38 -7.25
C GLN A 43 -9.99 0.11 -8.68
N ASP A 44 -10.86 1.00 -9.15
CA ASP A 44 -10.76 1.66 -10.46
C ASP A 44 -9.60 2.68 -10.45
N MET A 45 -8.37 2.17 -10.39
CA MET A 45 -7.12 2.93 -10.34
C MET A 45 -5.99 2.19 -11.05
N GLU A 46 -5.10 2.94 -11.72
CA GLU A 46 -3.94 2.41 -12.44
C GLU A 46 -2.78 2.01 -11.50
N CYS A 47 -3.08 1.18 -10.50
CA CYS A 47 -2.09 0.63 -9.58
C CYS A 47 -2.19 -0.88 -9.54
N ARG A 48 -1.04 -1.57 -9.54
CA ARG A 48 -0.96 -3.04 -9.49
C ARG A 48 -1.10 -3.55 -8.06
N THR A 49 -0.60 -2.79 -7.09
CA THR A 49 -0.69 -3.11 -5.67
C THR A 49 -1.32 -1.95 -4.91
N ILE A 50 -2.28 -2.28 -4.05
CA ILE A 50 -2.94 -1.31 -3.17
C ILE A 50 -2.76 -1.68 -1.70
N GLY A 51 -2.72 -0.65 -0.86
CA GLY A 51 -2.64 -0.75 0.59
C GLY A 51 -3.76 0.02 1.27
N LEU A 52 -4.50 -0.62 2.18
CA LEU A 52 -5.54 0.03 2.97
C LEU A 52 -4.97 0.51 4.32
N CYS A 53 -5.05 1.81 4.58
CA CYS A 53 -4.63 2.36 5.85
C CYS A 53 -5.61 1.94 6.97
N SER A 54 -5.08 1.37 8.05
CA SER A 54 -5.86 0.93 9.23
C SER A 54 -5.76 1.91 10.40
N ALA A 55 -5.16 3.08 10.20
CA ALA A 55 -5.14 4.12 11.24
C ALA A 55 -6.56 4.65 11.46
N ASP A 56 -6.89 4.88 12.72
CA ASP A 56 -8.16 5.49 13.12
C ASP A 56 -8.38 6.79 12.34
N ASP A 57 -9.60 6.98 11.84
CA ASP A 57 -10.06 8.13 11.03
C ASP A 57 -9.35 8.37 9.69
N CYS A 58 -8.46 7.47 9.23
CA CYS A 58 -7.80 7.63 7.93
C CYS A 58 -8.51 6.87 6.81
N GLY A 59 -8.55 5.53 6.86
CA GLY A 59 -9.20 4.69 5.85
C GLY A 59 -8.68 4.82 4.41
N ALA A 60 -7.55 5.53 4.20
CA ALA A 60 -7.06 5.85 2.86
C ALA A 60 -6.64 4.60 2.06
N VAL A 61 -7.00 4.60 0.77
CA VAL A 61 -6.46 3.66 -0.23
C VAL A 61 -5.16 4.23 -0.77
N ASN A 62 -4.11 3.41 -0.75
CA ASN A 62 -2.78 3.79 -1.19
C ASN A 62 -2.33 2.97 -2.39
N CYS A 63 -1.82 3.62 -3.43
CA CYS A 63 -1.05 2.98 -4.48
C CYS A 63 0.35 2.64 -3.96
N CYS A 64 0.71 1.36 -3.97
CA CYS A 64 2.00 0.92 -3.40
C CYS A 64 3.12 0.77 -4.45
N ASP A 65 2.81 0.93 -5.74
CA ASP A 65 3.71 0.57 -6.83
C ASP A 65 5.04 1.32 -6.80
N GLU A 66 5.02 2.64 -6.58
CA GLU A 66 6.25 3.46 -6.53
C GLU A 66 7.15 3.07 -5.34
N ALA A 67 6.56 2.86 -4.17
CA ALA A 67 7.31 2.46 -2.99
C ALA A 67 7.87 1.04 -3.13
N LEU A 68 7.12 0.14 -3.77
CA LEU A 68 7.56 -1.24 -4.04
C LEU A 68 8.65 -1.32 -5.11
N ALA A 69 8.65 -0.44 -6.11
CA ALA A 69 9.70 -0.37 -7.12
C ALA A 69 11.09 -0.04 -6.52
N ARG A 70 11.11 0.56 -5.32
CA ARG A 70 12.33 0.88 -4.56
C ARG A 70 12.80 -0.24 -3.63
N VAL A 71 12.08 -1.37 -3.58
CA VAL A 71 12.40 -2.52 -2.75
C VAL A 71 13.02 -3.61 -3.63
N ASP A 72 14.22 -4.07 -3.33
CA ASP A 72 14.93 -5.08 -4.14
C ASP A 72 14.15 -6.41 -4.27
N ASN A 73 13.33 -6.77 -3.28
CA ASN A 73 12.51 -7.99 -3.26
C ASN A 73 11.11 -7.72 -2.65
N PRO A 74 10.17 -7.13 -3.41
CA PRO A 74 8.86 -6.74 -2.89
C PRO A 74 7.98 -7.94 -2.51
N GLU A 75 8.24 -9.12 -3.07
CA GLU A 75 7.63 -10.41 -2.69
C GLU A 75 7.69 -10.66 -1.17
N ARG A 76 8.74 -10.16 -0.47
CA ARG A 76 8.88 -10.33 1.00
C ARG A 76 7.88 -9.49 1.81
N LEU A 77 7.21 -8.50 1.20
CA LEU A 77 6.14 -7.72 1.82
C LEU A 77 4.79 -8.44 1.76
N PHE A 78 4.56 -9.15 0.66
CA PHE A 78 3.43 -10.05 0.50
C PHE A 78 3.79 -11.36 1.19
N GLY A 79 3.77 -11.35 2.53
CA GLY A 79 3.86 -12.59 3.30
C GLY A 79 2.87 -13.56 2.69
N ILE A 80 3.39 -14.61 2.04
CA ILE A 80 2.60 -15.60 1.32
C ILE A 80 1.55 -16.08 2.32
N ALA A 81 0.30 -15.67 2.11
CA ALA A 81 -0.83 -16.33 2.74
C ALA A 81 -0.88 -17.71 2.08
N SER A 82 -0.16 -18.66 2.67
CA SER A 82 -0.27 -20.09 2.37
C SER A 82 -1.50 -20.66 3.06
#